data_AF-A0A4U8UU44-F1
#
_entry.id   AF-A0A4U8UU44-F1
#
_cell.length_a   1.000
_cell.length_b   1.000
_cell.length_c   1.000
_cell.angle_alpha   90.00
_cell.angle_beta   90.00
_cell.angle_gamma   90.00
#
_symmetry.space_group_name_H-M   'P 1'
#
loop_
_entity.id
_entity.type
_entity.pdbx_description
1 polymer ?
#
loop_
_entity_poly.entity_id
_entity_poly.type
_entity_poly.pdbx_seq_one_letter_code
_entity_poly.pdbx_strand_id
1 'polypeptide(L)'
;MNILSKLFGGKLGFKILTAECYEYAHVWHPNCNLAIWDAVFDGFFFSFRTYATFYIVCIFCVFFAFVVECNRYKTGSPEDQVRFAAQRYSPLVRLSDRQPCGVFVLAMQSTVSPNFYQLLGFAIWPTVGFVNGWLSSFFAILLENRKRRPMLALYLTNLASETLYRQLVNHGYLRSYKHGECVPFAIGLAGFVYLYKQKQLDERMGKLVK
;
A
#
# COMPACT_ATOMS: atom_id res chain seq x y z
N MET A 1 -15.44 8.71 31.95
CA MET A 1 -15.19 7.49 31.15
C MET A 1 -16.29 7.37 30.09
N ASN A 2 -15.91 7.41 28.81
CA ASN A 2 -16.84 7.36 27.67
C ASN A 2 -17.60 6.02 27.60
N ILE A 3 -18.84 6.02 27.09
CA ILE A 3 -19.71 4.83 26.95
C ILE A 3 -19.00 3.70 26.19
N LEU A 4 -18.21 4.05 25.17
CA LEU A 4 -17.39 3.12 24.39
C LEU A 4 -16.33 2.41 25.24
N SER A 5 -15.66 3.11 26.17
CA SER A 5 -14.66 2.50 27.05
C SER A 5 -15.27 1.42 27.96
N LYS A 6 -16.50 1.63 28.43
CA LYS A 6 -17.24 0.63 29.23
C LYS A 6 -17.69 -0.57 28.40
N LEU A 7 -18.06 -0.36 27.13
CA LEU A 7 -18.43 -1.45 26.23
C LEU A 7 -17.21 -2.34 25.93
N PHE A 8 -16.09 -1.74 25.53
CA PHE A 8 -14.90 -2.49 25.14
C PHE A 8 -14.15 -3.12 26.32
N GLY A 9 -14.01 -2.40 27.44
CA GLY A 9 -13.36 -2.94 28.64
C GLY A 9 -14.25 -3.90 29.45
N GLY A 10 -15.56 -3.64 29.51
CA GLY A 10 -16.48 -4.39 30.35
C GLY A 10 -17.14 -5.59 29.66
N LYS A 11 -17.71 -5.41 28.46
CA LYS A 11 -18.47 -6.47 27.76
C LYS A 11 -17.59 -7.35 26.87
N LEU A 12 -16.59 -6.75 26.22
CA LEU A 12 -15.71 -7.45 25.28
C LEU A 12 -14.40 -7.94 25.92
N GLY A 13 -14.13 -7.59 27.18
CA GLY A 13 -12.97 -8.07 27.94
C GLY A 13 -11.62 -7.59 27.40
N PHE A 14 -11.57 -6.54 26.58
CA PHE A 14 -10.31 -6.03 26.07
C PHE A 14 -9.57 -5.22 27.15
N LYS A 15 -8.26 -5.49 27.30
CA LYS A 15 -7.40 -4.71 28.19
C LYS A 15 -7.24 -3.30 27.63
N ILE A 16 -7.69 -2.31 28.40
CA ILE A 16 -7.50 -0.89 28.08
C ILE A 16 -6.01 -0.58 28.32
N LEU A 17 -5.35 -0.06 27.29
CA LEU A 17 -3.99 0.45 27.39
C LEU A 17 -4.06 1.79 28.11
N THR A 18 -3.40 1.87 29.27
CA THR A 18 -3.27 3.11 30.07
C THR A 18 -2.04 3.93 29.66
N ALA A 19 -1.21 3.40 28.77
CA ALA A 19 -0.02 4.07 28.26
C ALA A 19 -0.41 5.32 27.47
N GLU A 20 0.36 6.39 27.63
CA GLU A 20 0.17 7.61 26.85
C GLU A 20 0.63 7.40 25.40
N CYS A 21 0.05 8.14 24.46
CA CYS A 21 0.43 8.09 23.04
C CYS A 21 1.93 8.29 22.79
N TYR A 22 2.61 9.05 23.66
CA TYR A 22 4.06 9.22 23.65
C TYR A 22 4.81 7.89 23.87
N GLU A 23 4.35 7.04 24.77
CA GLU A 23 5.07 5.82 25.16
C GLU A 23 5.01 4.71 24.10
N TYR A 24 3.93 4.64 23.31
CA TYR A 24 3.71 3.54 22.36
C TYR A 24 3.70 3.96 20.89
N ALA A 25 3.45 5.23 20.54
CA ALA A 25 3.29 5.67 19.15
C ALA A 25 4.35 6.66 18.69
N HIS A 26 4.70 7.67 19.51
CA HIS A 26 5.63 8.73 19.11
C HIS A 26 6.66 9.09 20.20
N VAL A 27 7.52 8.12 20.51
CA VAL A 27 8.53 8.19 21.60
C VAL A 27 9.58 9.29 21.38
N TRP A 28 9.69 9.86 20.17
CA TRP A 28 10.69 10.88 19.83
C TRP A 28 10.24 12.32 20.12
N HIS A 29 8.94 12.58 20.30
CA HIS A 29 8.45 13.93 20.57
C HIS A 29 7.19 13.91 21.47
N PRO A 30 7.14 14.67 22.58
CA PRO A 30 6.02 14.62 23.54
C PRO A 30 4.72 15.18 22.96
N ASN A 31 4.81 16.18 22.09
CA ASN A 31 3.66 16.75 21.41
C ASN A 31 3.28 15.94 20.16
N CYS A 32 2.05 15.43 20.11
CA CYS A 32 1.55 14.63 18.99
C CYS A 32 1.66 15.36 17.65
N ASN A 33 1.22 16.63 17.58
CA ASN A 33 1.22 17.39 16.33
C ASN A 33 2.62 17.61 15.76
N LEU A 34 3.62 17.82 16.62
CA LEU A 34 5.02 17.99 16.21
C LEU A 34 5.64 16.66 15.77
N ALA A 35 5.41 15.58 16.52
CA ALA A 35 5.81 14.23 16.11
C ALA A 35 5.32 13.87 14.71
N ILE A 36 4.10 14.30 14.37
CA ILE A 36 3.50 14.08 13.06
C ILE A 36 4.23 14.86 11.98
N TRP A 37 4.47 16.16 12.20
CA TRP A 37 5.19 16.99 11.25
C TRP A 37 6.60 16.45 10.97
N ASP A 38 7.32 16.03 12.00
CA ASP A 38 8.64 15.43 11.85
C ASP A 38 8.58 14.17 10.97
N ALA A 39 7.65 13.25 11.26
CA ALA A 39 7.48 12.03 10.47
C ALA A 39 7.07 12.31 9.01
N VAL A 40 6.25 13.34 8.78
CA VAL A 40 5.82 13.77 7.44
C VAL A 40 7.01 14.31 6.66
N PHE A 41 7.80 15.20 7.27
CA PHE A 41 8.96 15.79 6.60
C PHE A 41 10.04 14.76 6.31
N ASP A 42 10.39 13.91 7.27
CA ASP A 42 11.36 12.84 7.06
C ASP A 42 10.90 11.87 5.97
N GLY A 43 9.62 11.46 6.00
CA GLY A 43 9.03 10.61 4.98
C GLY A 43 9.02 11.26 3.59
N PHE A 44 8.75 12.57 3.54
CA PHE A 44 8.79 13.36 2.30
C PHE A 44 10.19 13.42 1.71
N PHE A 45 11.21 13.75 2.50
CA PHE A 45 12.59 13.81 2.03
C PHE A 45 13.14 12.44 1.63
N PHE A 46 12.84 11.40 2.41
CA PHE A 46 13.22 10.02 2.07
C PHE A 46 12.61 9.58 0.74
N SER A 47 11.33 9.91 0.53
CA SER A 47 10.64 9.64 -0.72
C SER A 47 11.24 10.42 -1.88
N PHE A 48 11.49 11.72 -1.70
CA PHE A 48 12.15 12.52 -2.72
C PHE A 48 13.49 11.91 -3.13
N ARG A 49 14.33 11.50 -2.16
CA ARG A 49 15.63 10.90 -2.42
C ARG A 49 15.54 9.57 -3.17
N THR A 50 14.72 8.64 -2.69
CA THR A 50 14.57 7.31 -3.31
C THR A 50 13.97 7.42 -4.71
N TYR A 51 12.94 8.24 -4.88
CA TYR A 51 12.25 8.38 -6.16
C TYR A 51 13.04 9.21 -7.17
N ALA A 52 13.77 10.24 -6.74
CA ALA A 52 14.68 10.97 -7.63
C ALA A 52 15.70 10.01 -8.26
N THR A 53 16.29 9.10 -7.47
CA THR A 53 17.22 8.09 -8.01
C THR A 53 16.54 7.16 -9.03
N PHE A 54 15.36 6.62 -8.70
CA PHE A 54 14.61 5.77 -9.63
C PHE A 54 14.26 6.49 -10.95
N TYR A 55 13.83 7.75 -10.89
CA TYR A 55 13.49 8.52 -12.08
C TYR A 55 14.72 8.85 -12.93
N ILE A 56 15.84 9.22 -12.31
CA ILE A 56 17.10 9.48 -13.03
C ILE A 56 17.56 8.22 -13.76
N VAL A 57 17.55 7.07 -13.08
CA VAL A 57 17.92 5.78 -13.71
C VAL A 57 16.94 5.41 -14.83
N CYS A 58 15.64 5.58 -14.62
CA CYS A 58 14.64 5.34 -15.68
C CYS A 58 14.87 6.24 -16.90
N ILE A 59 15.08 7.53 -16.69
CA ILE A 59 15.35 8.48 -17.77
C ILE A 59 16.62 8.06 -18.52
N PHE A 60 17.68 7.68 -17.81
CA PHE A 60 18.92 7.24 -18.42
C PHE A 60 18.76 5.95 -19.24
N CYS A 61 18.07 4.93 -18.70
CA CYS A 61 17.78 3.70 -19.43
C CYS A 61 16.93 3.94 -20.69
N VAL A 62 15.97 4.85 -20.61
CA VAL A 62 15.08 5.18 -21.73
C VAL A 62 15.83 5.98 -22.79
N PHE A 63 16.66 6.93 -22.38
CA PHE A 63 17.55 7.65 -23.27
C PHE A 63 18.52 6.69 -23.97
N PHE A 64 19.12 5.75 -23.25
CA PHE A 64 20.01 4.74 -23.84
C PHE A 64 19.26 3.83 -24.82
N ALA A 65 18.08 3.33 -24.46
CA ALA A 65 17.23 2.54 -25.34
C ALA A 65 16.82 3.32 -26.61
N PHE A 66 16.52 4.61 -26.47
CA PHE A 66 16.23 5.50 -27.58
C PHE A 66 17.46 5.66 -28.50
N VAL A 67 18.65 5.90 -27.96
CA VAL A 67 19.90 6.02 -28.74
C VAL A 67 20.24 4.73 -29.48
N VAL A 68 20.08 3.56 -28.84
CA VAL A 68 20.31 2.25 -29.46
C VAL A 68 19.34 2.03 -30.62
N GLU A 69 18.05 2.34 -30.44
CA GLU A 69 17.04 2.11 -31.47
C GLU A 69 17.14 3.14 -32.62
N CYS A 70 17.47 4.41 -32.32
CA CYS A 70 17.79 5.41 -33.35
C CYS A 70 19.03 5.03 -34.17
N ASN A 71 20.05 4.44 -33.55
CA ASN A 71 21.21 3.90 -34.28
C ASN A 71 20.83 2.71 -35.17
N ARG A 72 19.82 1.92 -34.77
CA ARG A 72 19.31 0.78 -35.54
C ARG A 72 18.39 1.21 -36.69
N TYR A 73 17.66 2.31 -36.53
CA TYR A 73 16.69 2.82 -37.52
C TYR A 73 17.28 3.98 -38.33
N LYS A 74 18.15 3.67 -39.31
CA LYS A 74 18.81 4.67 -40.16
C LYS A 74 17.90 5.37 -41.19
N THR A 75 16.66 4.92 -41.39
CA THR A 75 15.81 5.37 -42.50
C THR A 75 14.33 5.44 -42.12
N GLY A 76 13.89 6.56 -41.55
CA GLY A 76 12.47 6.87 -41.49
C GLY A 76 12.20 8.33 -41.13
N SER A 77 10.99 8.78 -41.47
CA SER A 77 10.53 10.16 -41.35
C SER A 77 10.65 10.67 -39.90
N PRO A 78 11.09 11.92 -39.67
CA PRO A 78 11.25 12.49 -38.33
C PRO A 78 9.95 12.47 -37.50
N GLU A 79 8.79 12.47 -38.15
CA GLU A 79 7.48 12.43 -37.47
C GLU A 79 7.20 11.08 -36.79
N ASP A 80 7.65 9.98 -37.40
CA ASP A 80 7.47 8.63 -36.84
C ASP A 80 8.35 8.42 -35.61
N GLN A 81 9.57 8.95 -35.62
CA GLN A 81 10.49 8.89 -34.49
C GLN A 81 9.92 9.61 -33.26
N VAL A 82 9.28 10.76 -33.45
CA VAL A 82 8.63 11.54 -32.38
C VAL A 82 7.39 10.81 -31.83
N ARG A 83 6.59 10.17 -32.68
CA ARG A 83 5.43 9.37 -32.24
C ARG A 83 5.85 8.13 -31.45
N PHE A 84 6.89 7.43 -31.90
CA PHE A 84 7.46 6.28 -31.18
C PHE A 84 8.03 6.67 -29.82
N ALA A 85 8.77 7.79 -29.75
CA ALA A 85 9.22 8.39 -28.51
C ALA A 85 8.02 8.67 -27.58
N ALA A 86 7.04 9.45 -28.04
CA ALA A 86 5.88 9.83 -27.23
C ALA A 86 5.10 8.63 -26.67
N GLN A 87 4.94 7.56 -27.47
CA GLN A 87 4.24 6.35 -27.04
C GLN A 87 5.00 5.59 -25.95
N ARG A 88 6.35 5.59 -25.99
CA ARG A 88 7.24 4.93 -25.03
C ARG A 88 7.52 5.76 -23.77
N TYR A 89 7.47 7.10 -23.83
CA TYR A 89 7.56 7.99 -22.66
C TYR A 89 6.25 8.02 -21.84
N SER A 90 5.10 7.75 -22.47
CA SER A 90 3.77 7.76 -21.82
C SER A 90 3.57 6.83 -20.59
N PRO A 91 4.22 5.66 -20.46
CA PRO A 91 4.10 4.81 -19.27
C PRO A 91 4.96 5.31 -18.09
N LEU A 92 6.07 5.99 -18.36
CA LEU A 92 7.02 6.49 -17.36
C LEU A 92 6.55 7.79 -16.70
N VAL A 93 5.96 8.70 -17.49
CA VAL A 93 5.26 9.87 -16.94
C VAL A 93 4.07 9.44 -16.08
N ARG A 94 3.36 8.37 -16.46
CA ARG A 94 2.28 7.79 -15.64
C ARG A 94 2.76 7.10 -14.35
N LEU A 95 4.01 6.67 -14.28
CA LEU A 95 4.64 6.20 -13.03
C LEU A 95 5.03 7.40 -12.14
N SER A 96 5.51 8.50 -12.75
CA SER A 96 5.80 9.80 -12.12
C SER A 96 4.63 10.36 -11.31
N ASP A 97 3.45 10.40 -11.92
CA ASP A 97 2.24 10.97 -11.30
C ASP A 97 1.69 10.16 -10.11
N ARG A 98 2.25 8.98 -9.83
CA ARG A 98 1.63 7.99 -8.93
C ARG A 98 2.29 7.85 -7.56
N GLN A 99 3.43 8.49 -7.37
CA GLN A 99 4.31 8.28 -6.22
C GLN A 99 4.01 9.07 -4.92
N PRO A 100 3.27 10.19 -4.89
CA PRO A 100 3.02 10.91 -3.63
C PRO A 100 2.12 10.12 -2.65
N CYS A 101 1.50 9.01 -3.09
CA CYS A 101 0.59 8.20 -2.28
C CYS A 101 1.25 7.60 -1.03
N GLY A 102 2.53 7.17 -1.11
CA GLY A 102 3.21 6.50 0.02
C GLY A 102 3.47 7.43 1.21
N VAL A 103 3.89 8.67 0.95
CA VAL A 103 4.11 9.70 1.98
C VAL A 103 2.78 10.17 2.57
N PHE A 104 1.75 10.31 1.74
CA PHE A 104 0.41 10.69 2.19
C PHE A 104 -0.23 9.66 3.12
N VAL A 105 0.04 8.37 2.88
CA VAL A 105 -0.44 7.24 3.70
C VAL A 105 0.32 7.17 5.03
N LEU A 106 1.63 7.41 5.04
CA LEU A 106 2.41 7.53 6.29
C LEU A 106 2.00 8.76 7.11
N ALA A 107 1.74 9.89 6.44
CA ALA A 107 1.22 11.11 7.05
C ALA A 107 -0.19 10.91 7.65
N MET A 108 -1.05 10.14 6.98
CA MET A 108 -2.37 9.73 7.50
C MET A 108 -2.24 8.78 8.70
N GLN A 109 -1.33 7.81 8.65
CA GLN A 109 -1.05 6.86 9.74
C GLN A 109 -0.57 7.58 11.02
N SER A 110 0.23 8.64 10.87
CA SER A 110 0.74 9.47 11.96
C SER A 110 -0.28 10.52 12.44
N THR A 111 -1.05 11.17 11.57
CA THR A 111 -2.07 12.18 11.96
C THR A 111 -3.33 11.59 12.57
N VAL A 112 -3.85 10.48 12.04
CA VAL A 112 -5.12 9.90 12.48
C VAL A 112 -4.98 9.28 13.85
N SER A 113 -3.85 8.61 14.13
CA SER A 113 -3.63 7.86 15.36
C SER A 113 -3.80 8.73 16.64
N PRO A 114 -3.00 9.77 16.91
CA PRO A 114 -3.05 10.47 18.20
C PRO A 114 -4.34 11.28 18.42
N ASN A 115 -4.81 12.01 17.39
CA ASN A 115 -6.00 12.85 17.49
C ASN A 115 -7.30 12.01 17.60
N PHE A 116 -7.35 10.84 16.95
CA PHE A 116 -8.47 9.91 17.08
C PHE A 116 -8.52 9.25 18.46
N TYR A 117 -7.37 8.91 19.06
CA TYR A 117 -7.34 8.39 20.44
C TYR A 117 -7.65 9.46 21.48
N GLN A 118 -7.25 10.72 21.26
CA GLN A 118 -7.66 11.84 22.09
C GLN A 118 -9.19 12.08 22.03
N LEU A 119 -9.83 11.87 20.87
CA LEU A 119 -11.28 11.94 20.72
C LEU A 119 -12.01 10.75 21.39
N LEU A 120 -11.49 9.53 21.24
CA LEU A 120 -12.09 8.32 21.80
C LEU A 120 -11.88 8.20 23.31
N GLY A 121 -10.76 8.70 23.84
CA GLY A 121 -10.41 8.66 25.26
C GLY A 121 -10.08 7.25 25.78
N PHE A 122 -9.79 6.30 24.89
CA PHE A 122 -9.32 4.95 25.24
C PHE A 122 -8.46 4.37 24.09
N ALA A 123 -7.38 3.67 24.45
CA ALA A 123 -6.54 2.93 23.52
C ALA A 123 -6.70 1.42 23.77
N ILE A 124 -7.05 0.67 22.72
CA ILE A 124 -7.17 -0.79 22.74
C ILE A 124 -6.27 -1.37 21.65
N TRP A 125 -5.73 -2.57 21.84
CA TRP A 125 -4.91 -3.27 20.83
C TRP A 125 -5.52 -3.28 19.41
N PRO A 126 -6.81 -3.63 19.21
CA PRO A 126 -7.43 -3.60 17.88
C PRO A 126 -7.55 -2.19 17.31
N THR A 127 -7.83 -1.20 18.14
CA THR A 127 -7.95 0.19 17.68
C THR A 127 -6.61 0.77 17.26
N VAL A 128 -5.54 0.50 18.04
CA VAL A 128 -4.19 1.06 17.80
C VAL A 128 -3.58 0.58 16.48
N GLY A 129 -3.73 -0.71 16.17
CA GLY A 129 -3.16 -1.30 14.96
C GLY A 129 -4.15 -1.41 13.80
N PHE A 130 -5.24 -2.17 13.99
CA PHE A 130 -6.12 -2.59 12.91
C PHE A 130 -6.92 -1.41 12.30
N VAL A 131 -7.53 -0.57 13.15
CA VAL A 131 -8.34 0.55 12.66
C VAL A 131 -7.48 1.56 11.90
N ASN A 132 -6.28 1.87 12.42
CA ASN A 132 -5.36 2.78 11.76
C ASN A 132 -4.91 2.25 10.39
N GLY A 133 -4.49 0.98 10.33
CA GLY A 133 -4.11 0.34 9.07
C GLY A 133 -5.25 0.26 8.04
N TRP A 134 -6.47 -0.02 8.49
CA TRP A 134 -7.66 -0.09 7.63
C TRP A 134 -8.03 1.27 7.04
N LEU A 135 -8.09 2.32 7.88
CA LEU A 135 -8.37 3.68 7.43
C LEU A 135 -7.30 4.18 6.45
N SER A 136 -6.04 3.97 6.80
CA SER A 136 -4.89 4.34 5.97
C SER A 136 -4.95 3.66 4.58
N SER A 137 -5.24 2.35 4.55
CA SER A 137 -5.43 1.61 3.29
C SER A 137 -6.64 2.10 2.48
N PHE A 138 -7.73 2.50 3.15
CA PHE A 138 -8.91 3.05 2.48
C PHE A 138 -8.59 4.39 1.81
N PHE A 139 -7.91 5.31 2.50
CA PHE A 139 -7.49 6.59 1.91
C PHE A 139 -6.45 6.39 0.79
N ALA A 140 -5.52 5.43 0.94
CA ALA A 140 -4.57 5.07 -0.11
C ALA A 140 -5.29 4.65 -1.41
N ILE A 141 -6.36 3.86 -1.31
CA ILE A 141 -7.08 3.35 -2.48
C ILE A 141 -7.86 4.46 -3.20
N LEU A 142 -8.32 5.49 -2.48
CA LEU A 142 -9.02 6.64 -3.07
C LEU A 142 -8.08 7.47 -3.93
N LEU A 143 -6.83 7.62 -3.48
CA LEU A 143 -5.78 8.31 -4.23
C LEU A 143 -5.32 7.49 -5.46
N GLU A 144 -5.53 6.15 -5.47
CA GLU A 144 -5.03 5.26 -6.53
C GLU A 144 -5.78 5.40 -7.89
N ASN A 145 -5.11 5.28 -9.04
CA ASN A 145 -5.75 5.37 -10.36
C ASN A 145 -6.68 4.18 -10.56
N ARG A 146 -7.96 4.42 -10.90
CA ARG A 146 -8.99 3.38 -11.08
C ARG A 146 -8.57 2.22 -11.99
N LYS A 147 -7.78 2.48 -13.02
CA LYS A 147 -7.31 1.47 -13.99
C LYS A 147 -6.34 0.44 -13.40
N ARG A 148 -5.58 0.80 -12.35
CA ARG A 148 -4.52 -0.05 -11.75
C ARG A 148 -4.96 -0.76 -10.47
N ARG A 149 -6.02 -0.27 -9.82
CA ARG A 149 -6.59 -0.84 -8.59
C ARG A 149 -6.81 -2.36 -8.63
N PRO A 150 -7.36 -2.98 -9.69
CA PRO A 150 -7.65 -4.42 -9.64
C PRO A 150 -6.37 -5.27 -9.70
N MET A 151 -5.36 -4.86 -10.46
CA MET A 151 -4.06 -5.55 -10.50
C MET A 151 -3.32 -5.43 -9.17
N LEU A 152 -3.35 -4.23 -8.57
CA LEU A 152 -2.74 -3.96 -7.28
C LEU A 152 -3.45 -4.73 -6.15
N ALA A 153 -4.79 -4.83 -6.19
CA ALA A 153 -5.57 -5.59 -5.24
C ALA A 153 -5.24 -7.09 -5.29
N LEU A 154 -5.12 -7.67 -6.49
CA LEU A 154 -4.71 -9.07 -6.66
C LEU A 154 -3.30 -9.32 -6.08
N TYR A 155 -2.35 -8.43 -6.37
CA TYR A 155 -0.99 -8.51 -5.83
C TYR A 155 -0.96 -8.39 -4.30
N LEU A 156 -1.62 -7.38 -3.73
CA LEU A 156 -1.68 -7.17 -2.27
C LEU A 156 -2.40 -8.31 -1.57
N THR A 157 -3.44 -8.89 -2.17
CA THR A 157 -4.14 -10.05 -1.60
C THR A 157 -3.24 -11.27 -1.53
N ASN A 158 -2.40 -11.50 -2.54
CA ASN A 158 -1.40 -12.57 -2.52
C ASN A 158 -0.33 -12.33 -1.43
N LEU A 159 0.19 -11.11 -1.33
CA LEU A 159 1.15 -10.79 -0.28
C LEU A 159 0.53 -10.90 1.12
N ALA A 160 -0.73 -10.50 1.27
CA ALA A 160 -1.48 -10.57 2.52
C ALA A 160 -1.76 -12.01 2.96
N SER A 161 -2.02 -12.93 2.02
CA SER A 161 -2.24 -14.34 2.36
C SER A 161 -0.95 -15.01 2.83
N GLU A 162 0.19 -14.67 2.23
CA GLU A 162 1.52 -15.11 2.67
C GLU A 162 1.85 -14.57 4.07
N THR A 163 1.65 -13.27 4.31
CA THR A 163 1.93 -12.68 5.62
C THR A 163 1.01 -13.26 6.70
N LEU A 164 -0.27 -13.46 6.41
CA LEU A 164 -1.22 -14.09 7.32
C LEU A 164 -0.77 -15.52 7.68
N TYR A 165 -0.35 -16.32 6.71
CA TYR A 165 0.17 -17.66 6.96
C TYR A 165 1.40 -17.63 7.89
N ARG A 166 2.36 -16.74 7.62
CA ARG A 166 3.57 -16.59 8.45
C ARG A 166 3.24 -16.15 9.88
N GLN A 167 2.29 -15.22 10.05
CA GLN A 167 1.84 -14.80 11.38
C GLN A 167 1.17 -15.95 12.14
N LEU A 168 0.29 -16.72 11.48
CA LEU A 168 -0.36 -17.87 12.10
C LEU A 168 0.61 -18.98 12.49
N VAL A 169 1.65 -19.21 11.69
CA VAL A 169 2.73 -20.16 12.01
C VAL A 169 3.56 -19.66 13.19
N ASN A 170 3.91 -18.37 13.23
CA ASN A 170 4.68 -17.78 14.31
C ASN A 170 3.95 -17.84 15.67
N HIS A 171 2.63 -17.65 15.65
CA HIS A 171 1.79 -17.79 16.84
C HIS A 171 1.49 -19.25 17.23
N GLY A 172 2.00 -20.24 16.48
CA GLY A 172 1.83 -21.66 16.78
C GLY A 172 0.46 -22.24 16.41
N TYR A 173 -0.41 -21.48 15.72
CA TYR A 173 -1.71 -21.97 15.27
C TYR A 173 -1.60 -22.94 14.09
N LEU A 174 -0.62 -22.72 13.22
CA LEU A 174 -0.37 -23.55 12.05
C LEU A 174 1.02 -24.19 12.12
N ARG A 175 1.14 -25.42 11.63
CA ARG A 175 2.43 -26.09 11.50
C ARG A 175 3.18 -25.52 10.29
N SER A 176 4.47 -25.22 10.45
CA SER A 176 5.31 -24.77 9.35
C SER A 176 5.60 -25.93 8.39
N TYR A 177 5.05 -25.86 7.18
CA TYR A 177 5.39 -26.73 6.06
C TYR A 177 6.21 -25.99 5.00
N LYS A 178 7.11 -26.72 4.31
CA LYS A 178 7.90 -26.17 3.21
C LYS A 178 6.97 -25.67 2.08
N HIS A 179 7.09 -24.39 1.71
CA HIS A 179 6.20 -23.70 0.76
C HIS A 179 4.71 -23.64 1.14
N GLY A 180 4.37 -23.77 2.43
CA GLY A 180 2.97 -23.74 2.88
C GLY A 180 2.26 -22.38 2.69
N GLU A 181 3.02 -21.30 2.49
CA GLU A 181 2.50 -19.98 2.15
C GLU A 181 1.77 -19.92 0.80
N CYS A 182 2.05 -20.86 -0.11
CA CYS A 182 1.37 -20.95 -1.41
C CYS A 182 -0.03 -21.55 -1.31
N VAL A 183 -0.36 -22.25 -0.21
CA VAL A 183 -1.67 -22.91 -0.01
C VAL A 183 -2.83 -21.92 0.01
N PRO A 184 -2.83 -20.85 0.84
CA PRO A 184 -3.93 -19.88 0.84
C PRO A 184 -4.04 -19.12 -0.49
N PHE A 185 -2.92 -18.92 -1.21
CA PHE A 185 -2.97 -18.39 -2.58
C PHE A 185 -3.65 -19.35 -3.55
N ALA A 186 -3.30 -20.64 -3.54
CA ALA A 186 -3.91 -21.64 -4.41
C ALA A 186 -5.42 -21.77 -4.16
N ILE A 187 -5.85 -21.73 -2.89
CA ILE A 187 -7.27 -21.74 -2.52
C ILE A 187 -7.97 -20.47 -3.04
N GLY A 188 -7.35 -19.30 -2.86
CA GLY A 188 -7.89 -18.03 -3.35
C GLY A 188 -8.03 -18.00 -4.87
N LEU A 189 -7.02 -18.48 -5.59
CA LEU A 189 -7.04 -18.57 -7.06
C LEU A 189 -8.08 -19.58 -7.55
N ALA A 190 -8.19 -20.74 -6.90
CA ALA A 190 -9.20 -21.74 -7.21
C ALA A 190 -10.63 -21.18 -7.02
N GLY A 191 -10.86 -20.45 -5.92
CA GLY A 191 -12.13 -19.75 -5.69
C GLY A 191 -12.41 -18.67 -6.74
N PHE A 192 -11.39 -17.90 -7.12
CA PHE A 192 -11.52 -16.87 -8.15
C PHE A 192 -11.87 -17.44 -9.53
N VAL A 193 -11.23 -18.55 -9.93
CA VAL A 193 -11.52 -19.28 -11.17
C VAL A 193 -12.91 -19.92 -11.12
N TYR A 194 -13.33 -20.43 -9.96
CA TYR A 194 -14.68 -20.98 -9.76
C TYR A 194 -15.76 -19.91 -9.97
N LEU A 195 -15.60 -18.74 -9.35
CA LEU A 195 -16.52 -17.61 -9.52
C LEU A 195 -16.52 -17.08 -10.97
N TYR A 196 -15.36 -17.11 -11.65
CA TYR A 196 -15.26 -16.75 -13.06
C TYR A 196 -16.10 -17.70 -13.94
N LYS A 197 -16.02 -19.01 -13.69
CA LYS A 197 -16.83 -20.01 -14.41
C LYS A 197 -18.33 -19.82 -14.21
N GLN A 198 -18.75 -19.36 -13.04
CA GLN A 198 -20.16 -19.06 -12.74
C GLN A 198 -20.66 -17.73 -13.35
N LYS A 199 -19.81 -16.99 -14.08
CA LYS A 199 -20.11 -15.64 -14.63
C LYS A 199 -20.58 -14.62 -13.58
N GLN A 200 -20.22 -14.82 -12.32
CA GLN A 200 -20.51 -13.88 -11.23
C GLN A 200 -19.43 -12.80 -11.06
N LEU A 201 -18.38 -12.85 -11.86
CA LEU A 201 -17.30 -11.87 -11.83
C LEU A 201 -17.66 -10.61 -12.62
N ASP A 202 -17.35 -9.47 -12.03
CA ASP A 202 -17.44 -8.16 -12.68
C ASP A 202 -16.67 -8.17 -14.01
N GLU A 203 -17.23 -7.53 -15.05
CA GLU A 203 -16.74 -7.57 -16.43
C GLU A 203 -15.29 -7.05 -16.54
N ARG A 204 -14.91 -6.17 -15.62
CA ARG A 204 -13.54 -5.62 -15.50
C ARG A 204 -12.53 -6.65 -14.98
N MET A 205 -12.94 -7.51 -14.05
CA MET A 205 -12.10 -8.56 -13.48
C MET A 205 -11.98 -9.74 -14.45
N GLY A 206 -13.05 -10.05 -15.18
CA GLY A 206 -13.02 -11.10 -16.23
C GLY A 206 -12.02 -10.81 -17.36
N LYS A 207 -11.72 -9.53 -17.64
CA LYS A 207 -10.68 -9.13 -18.60
C LYS A 207 -9.25 -9.41 -18.13
N LEU A 208 -9.02 -9.64 -16.83
CA LEU A 208 -7.69 -9.94 -16.28
C LEU A 208 -7.32 -11.43 -16.37
N VAL A 209 -8.33 -12.29 -16.51
CA VAL A 209 -8.16 -13.76 -16.60
C VAL A 209 -7.98 -14.22 -18.05
N LYS A 210 -8.36 -13.36 -19.01
CA LYS A 210 -8.35 -13.63 -20.44
C LYS A 210 -7.00 -13.26 -21.05
#